data_AF-A0A559QVL0-F1
#
_entry.id   AF-A0A559QVL0-F1
#
_cell.length_a   1.000
_cell.length_b   1.000
_cell.length_c   1.000
_cell.angle_alpha   90.00
_cell.angle_beta   90.00
_cell.angle_gamma   90.00
#
_symmetry.space_group_name_H-M   'P 1'
#
loop_
_entity.id
_entity.type
_entity.pdbx_description
1 polymer ?
#
loop_
_entity_poly.entity_id
_entity_poly.type
_entity_poly.pdbx_seq_one_letter_code
_entity_poly.pdbx_strand_id
1 'polypeptide(L)'
;MIWEDLIVILIDKLLIGILILIVGLWINRKLHDYRVGLEENVGTRVRIAERRLPSYRKLWEITQPTSRAREQALTPQERKELYVALWQWYYEAGNGIFLSNETRELYLDAREALIRESTENSDIIKLFSGLRTAIKNEIGIYGTKVQ
;
A
#
# COMPACT_ATOMS: atom_id res chain seq x y z
N MET A 1 -46.58 9.03 -52.08
CA MET A 1 -47.04 8.39 -50.83
C MET A 1 -46.17 7.20 -50.43
N ILE A 2 -46.30 5.98 -50.98
CA ILE A 2 -45.51 4.79 -50.51
C ILE A 2 -43.97 4.99 -50.55
N TRP A 3 -43.47 5.73 -51.55
CA TRP A 3 -42.02 5.98 -51.71
C TRP A 3 -41.44 6.94 -50.67
N GLU A 4 -42.21 7.92 -50.19
CA GLU A 4 -41.75 8.90 -49.22
C GLU A 4 -41.62 8.27 -47.83
N ASP A 5 -42.58 7.41 -47.46
CA ASP A 5 -42.55 6.66 -46.20
C ASP A 5 -41.36 5.70 -46.13
N LEU A 6 -41.03 5.05 -47.25
CA LEU A 6 -39.86 4.17 -47.37
C LEU A 6 -38.54 4.91 -47.13
N ILE A 7 -38.42 6.13 -47.68
CA ILE A 7 -37.21 6.97 -47.51
C ILE A 7 -37.07 7.40 -46.05
N VAL A 8 -38.17 7.81 -45.40
CA VAL A 8 -38.15 8.24 -43.99
C VAL A 8 -37.72 7.08 -43.07
N ILE A 9 -38.25 5.87 -43.27
CA ILE A 9 -37.89 4.68 -42.49
C ILE A 9 -36.41 4.30 -42.68
N LEU A 10 -35.88 4.44 -43.90
CA LEU A 10 -34.48 4.19 -44.21
C LEU A 10 -33.55 5.17 -43.49
N ILE A 11 -33.91 6.46 -43.47
CA ILE A 11 -33.14 7.51 -42.78
C ILE A 11 -33.12 7.26 -41.27
N ASP A 12 -34.27 6.95 -40.67
CA ASP A 12 -34.38 6.69 -39.23
C ASP A 12 -33.48 5.52 -38.79
N LYS A 13 -33.53 4.39 -39.49
CA LYS A 13 -32.67 3.22 -39.20
C LYS A 13 -31.19 3.53 -39.36
N LEU A 14 -30.82 4.32 -40.35
CA LEU A 14 -29.44 4.71 -40.58
C LEU A 14 -28.93 5.64 -39.46
N LEU A 15 -29.76 6.57 -39.00
CA LEU A 15 -29.44 7.43 -37.86
C LEU A 15 -29.26 6.63 -36.57
N ILE A 16 -30.15 5.68 -36.29
CA ILE A 16 -30.02 4.77 -35.13
C ILE A 16 -28.72 3.96 -35.23
N GLY A 17 -28.40 3.42 -36.41
CA GLY A 17 -27.16 2.65 -36.63
C GLY A 17 -25.90 3.49 -36.38
N ILE A 18 -25.87 4.73 -36.87
CA ILE A 18 -24.76 5.67 -36.64
C ILE A 18 -24.66 6.00 -35.14
N LEU A 19 -25.78 6.24 -34.47
CA LEU A 19 -25.81 6.55 -33.04
C LEU A 19 -25.22 5.41 -32.21
N ILE A 20 -25.64 4.17 -32.49
CA ILE A 20 -25.11 2.97 -31.82
C ILE A 20 -23.60 2.83 -32.06
N LEU A 21 -23.14 3.09 -33.29
CA LEU A 21 -21.72 3.00 -33.62
C LEU A 21 -20.90 4.07 -32.87
N ILE A 22 -21.38 5.29 -32.79
CA ILE A 22 -20.73 6.38 -32.03
C ILE A 22 -20.66 6.01 -30.54
N VAL A 23 -21.77 5.55 -29.95
CA VAL A 23 -21.82 5.14 -28.55
C VAL A 23 -20.88 3.95 -28.29
N GLY A 24 -20.89 2.97 -29.19
CA GLY A 24 -20.00 1.80 -29.10
C GLY A 24 -18.52 2.18 -29.15
N LEU A 25 -18.14 3.07 -30.06
CA LEU A 25 -16.76 3.57 -30.15
C LEU A 25 -16.38 4.38 -28.90
N TRP A 26 -17.29 5.20 -28.37
CA TRP A 26 -17.05 5.98 -27.16
C TRP A 26 -16.84 5.08 -25.93
N ILE A 27 -17.70 4.07 -25.74
CA ILE A 27 -17.58 3.08 -24.65
C ILE A 27 -16.27 2.31 -24.80
N ASN A 28 -15.95 1.83 -26.00
CA ASN A 28 -14.74 1.04 -26.23
C ASN A 28 -13.47 1.85 -25.92
N ARG A 29 -13.44 3.13 -26.35
CA ARG A 29 -12.32 4.02 -26.06
C ARG A 29 -12.17 4.27 -24.56
N LYS A 30 -13.28 4.54 -23.86
CA LYS A 30 -13.28 4.71 -22.40
C LYS A 30 -12.78 3.45 -21.69
N LEU A 31 -13.26 2.27 -22.07
CA LEU A 31 -12.82 1.00 -21.48
C LEU A 31 -11.32 0.76 -21.67
N HIS A 32 -10.77 1.12 -22.83
CA HIS A 32 -9.34 1.02 -23.08
C HIS A 32 -8.53 1.90 -22.12
N ASP A 33 -8.91 3.17 -21.98
CA ASP A 33 -8.24 4.11 -21.07
C ASP A 33 -8.31 3.63 -19.61
N TYR A 34 -9.46 3.09 -19.18
CA TYR A 34 -9.62 2.50 -17.84
C TYR A 34 -8.72 1.28 -17.63
N ARG A 35 -8.62 0.38 -18.61
CA ARG A 35 -7.78 -0.83 -18.50
C ARG A 35 -6.31 -0.48 -18.43
N VAL A 36 -5.82 0.40 -19.31
CA VAL A 36 -4.42 0.82 -19.32
C VAL A 36 -4.05 1.47 -17.98
N GLY A 37 -4.91 2.35 -17.46
CA GLY A 37 -4.70 2.96 -16.15
C GLY A 37 -4.70 1.95 -15.00
N LEU A 38 -5.56 0.93 -15.06
CA LEU A 38 -5.57 -0.16 -14.08
C LEU A 38 -4.31 -1.01 -14.13
N GLU A 39 -3.89 -1.44 -15.32
CA GLU A 39 -2.71 -2.27 -15.52
C GLU A 39 -1.42 -1.55 -15.07
N GLU A 40 -1.28 -0.27 -15.39
CA GLU A 40 -0.14 0.54 -14.96
C GLU A 40 -0.10 0.69 -13.44
N ASN A 41 -1.24 0.98 -12.81
CA ASN A 41 -1.33 1.15 -11.36
C ASN A 41 -1.10 -0.18 -10.62
N VAL A 42 -1.70 -1.27 -11.09
CA VAL A 42 -1.53 -2.59 -10.50
C VAL A 42 -0.08 -3.05 -10.67
N GLY A 43 0.48 -2.94 -11.87
CA GLY A 43 1.88 -3.32 -12.13
C GLY A 43 2.87 -2.49 -11.32
N THR A 44 2.61 -1.21 -11.10
CA THR A 44 3.44 -0.35 -10.24
C THR A 44 3.32 -0.73 -8.76
N ARG A 45 2.10 -1.00 -8.29
CA ARG A 45 1.85 -1.46 -6.91
C ARG A 45 2.53 -2.80 -6.62
N VAL A 46 2.44 -3.75 -7.55
CA VAL A 46 3.10 -5.06 -7.43
C VAL A 46 4.61 -4.89 -7.37
N ARG A 47 5.22 -4.13 -8.29
CA ARG A 47 6.67 -3.87 -8.29
C ARG A 47 7.16 -3.20 -7.00
N ILE A 48 6.37 -2.27 -6.45
CA ILE A 48 6.69 -1.65 -5.15
C ILE A 48 6.55 -2.65 -4.01
N ALA A 49 5.51 -3.48 -4.00
CA ALA A 49 5.30 -4.52 -2.99
C ALA A 49 6.43 -5.57 -2.99
N GLU A 50 6.90 -5.99 -4.17
CA GLU A 50 8.04 -6.88 -4.31
C GLU A 50 9.33 -6.28 -3.73
N ARG A 51 9.53 -4.96 -3.91
CA ARG A 51 10.68 -4.24 -3.32
C ARG A 51 10.53 -4.02 -1.81
N ARG A 52 9.29 -3.85 -1.30
CA ARG A 52 8.98 -3.71 0.13
C ARG A 52 9.31 -4.97 0.92
N LEU A 53 9.02 -6.14 0.35
CA LEU A 53 9.11 -7.42 1.06
C LEU A 53 10.49 -7.66 1.72
N PRO A 54 11.63 -7.56 1.02
CA PRO A 54 12.94 -7.76 1.66
C PRO A 54 13.24 -6.71 2.72
N SER A 55 12.88 -5.44 2.49
CA SER A 55 13.04 -4.36 3.46
C SER A 55 12.24 -4.62 4.74
N TYR A 56 10.99 -5.06 4.60
CA TYR A 56 10.09 -5.32 5.73
C TYR A 56 10.46 -6.60 6.47
N ARG A 57 10.98 -7.60 5.76
CA ARG A 57 11.58 -8.78 6.40
C ARG A 57 12.75 -8.39 7.30
N LYS A 58 13.66 -7.56 6.80
CA LYS A 58 14.80 -7.08 7.60
C LYS A 58 14.34 -6.25 8.80
N LEU A 59 13.32 -5.40 8.64
CA LEU A 59 12.73 -4.66 9.77
C LEU A 59 12.10 -5.61 10.80
N TRP A 60 11.42 -6.66 10.35
CA TRP A 60 10.83 -7.67 11.21
C TRP A 60 11.90 -8.38 12.06
N GLU A 61 13.02 -8.73 11.44
CA GLU A 61 14.16 -9.37 12.11
C GLU A 61 14.80 -8.43 13.15
N ILE A 62 15.09 -7.18 12.77
CA ILE A 62 15.65 -6.17 13.69
C ILE A 62 14.75 -5.96 14.91
N THR A 63 13.42 -5.99 14.71
CA THR A 63 12.44 -5.75 15.78
C THR A 63 12.08 -6.99 16.59
N GLN A 64 12.63 -8.17 16.27
CA GLN A 64 12.38 -9.41 17.03
C GLN A 64 12.57 -9.28 18.56
N PRO A 65 13.59 -8.56 19.08
CA PRO A 65 13.77 -8.39 20.53
C PRO A 65 12.58 -7.71 21.24
N THR A 66 11.72 -7.00 20.51
CA THR A 66 10.51 -6.34 21.02
C THR A 66 9.27 -7.24 20.98
N SER A 67 9.46 -8.54 20.77
CA SER A 67 8.38 -9.52 20.75
C SER A 67 7.70 -9.61 22.12
N ARG A 68 6.37 -9.73 22.11
CA ARG A 68 5.57 -10.02 23.32
C ARG A 68 5.94 -11.35 23.97
N ALA A 69 6.53 -12.26 23.22
CA ALA A 69 6.95 -13.57 23.72
C ALA A 69 8.27 -13.50 24.52
N ARG A 70 8.96 -12.36 24.53
CA ARG A 70 10.18 -12.20 25.31
C ARG A 70 9.81 -12.01 26.79
N GLU A 71 10.38 -12.85 27.65
CA GLU A 71 10.11 -12.83 29.09
C GLU A 71 10.79 -11.64 29.81
N GLN A 72 11.99 -11.28 29.36
CA GLN A 72 12.79 -10.22 29.97
C GLN A 72 12.59 -8.88 29.27
N ALA A 73 12.54 -7.79 30.04
CA ALA A 73 12.55 -6.45 29.47
C ALA A 73 13.82 -6.17 28.66
N LEU A 74 13.76 -5.21 27.73
CA LEU A 74 14.95 -4.71 27.05
C LEU A 74 15.80 -3.91 28.04
N THR A 75 17.06 -4.29 28.17
CA THR A 75 18.05 -3.53 28.91
C THR A 75 18.32 -2.17 28.23
N PRO A 76 18.83 -1.16 28.96
CA PRO A 76 19.17 0.13 28.36
C PRO A 76 20.15 0.02 27.18
N GLN A 77 21.11 -0.91 27.26
CA GLN A 77 22.07 -1.15 26.19
C GLN A 77 21.40 -1.74 24.95
N GLU A 78 20.53 -2.75 25.11
CA GLU A 78 19.76 -3.33 23.99
C GLU A 78 18.84 -2.29 23.33
N ARG A 79 18.23 -1.39 24.12
CA ARG A 79 17.41 -0.30 23.56
C ARG A 79 18.24 0.61 22.66
N LYS A 80 19.45 0.98 23.08
CA LYS A 80 20.37 1.82 22.31
C LYS A 80 20.85 1.11 21.04
N GLU A 81 21.21 -0.16 21.14
CA GLU A 81 21.63 -0.97 19.99
C GLU A 81 20.50 -1.09 18.96
N LEU A 82 19.27 -1.35 19.43
CA LEU A 82 18.09 -1.41 18.58
C LEU A 82 17.79 -0.06 17.93
N TYR A 83 17.93 1.05 18.67
CA TYR A 83 17.75 2.40 18.12
C TYR A 83 18.70 2.66 16.95
N VAL A 84 19.98 2.32 17.11
CA VAL A 84 21.01 2.46 16.06
C VAL A 84 20.69 1.56 14.87
N ALA A 85 20.37 0.28 15.11
CA ALA A 85 20.04 -0.67 14.05
C ALA A 85 18.84 -0.19 13.21
N LEU A 86 17.82 0.38 13.85
CA LEU A 86 16.67 0.98 13.17
C LEU A 86 17.09 2.20 12.36
N TRP A 87 17.87 3.12 12.94
CA TRP A 87 18.38 4.29 12.20
C TRP A 87 19.17 3.89 10.95
N GLN A 88 20.07 2.92 11.06
CA GLN A 88 20.84 2.38 9.91
C GLN A 88 19.93 1.74 8.87
N TRP A 89 18.94 0.94 9.31
CA TRP A 89 17.96 0.34 8.41
C TRP A 89 17.19 1.41 7.61
N TYR A 90 16.80 2.51 8.26
CA TYR A 90 15.98 3.57 7.66
C TYR A 90 16.78 4.46 6.71
N TYR A 91 17.91 5.01 7.17
CA TYR A 91 18.67 6.02 6.43
C TYR A 91 19.83 5.44 5.63
N GLU A 92 20.73 4.67 6.26
CA GLU A 92 21.92 4.16 5.58
C GLU A 92 21.57 3.12 4.51
N ALA A 93 20.68 2.19 4.84
CA ALA A 93 20.20 1.19 3.89
C ALA A 93 19.04 1.71 3.02
N GLY A 94 18.56 2.94 3.24
CA GLY A 94 17.52 3.59 2.46
C GLY A 94 16.14 2.93 2.52
N ASN A 95 15.88 1.99 3.43
CA ASN A 95 14.62 1.24 3.44
C ASN A 95 13.43 2.06 3.91
N GLY A 96 13.66 3.22 4.55
CA GLY A 96 12.60 4.11 5.02
C GLY A 96 11.69 4.62 3.91
N ILE A 97 12.18 4.68 2.65
CA ILE A 97 11.39 5.12 1.48
C ILE A 97 10.20 4.20 1.18
N PHE A 98 10.26 2.95 1.64
CA PHE A 98 9.24 1.97 1.32
C PHE A 98 8.00 2.05 2.22
N LEU A 99 8.14 2.62 3.42
CA LEU A 99 7.06 2.79 4.38
C LEU A 99 5.98 3.73 3.84
N SER A 100 4.70 3.41 4.06
CA SER A 100 3.66 4.42 3.92
C SER A 100 3.80 5.50 5.01
N ASN A 101 3.08 6.61 4.85
CA ASN A 101 3.09 7.68 5.85
C ASN A 101 2.65 7.20 7.24
N GLU A 102 1.59 6.40 7.32
CA GLU A 102 1.07 5.87 8.58
C GLU A 102 2.08 4.94 9.26
N THR A 103 2.67 4.01 8.51
CA THR A 103 3.67 3.08 9.06
C THR A 103 4.97 3.81 9.42
N ARG A 104 5.33 4.86 8.67
CA ARG A 104 6.47 5.72 8.99
C ARG A 104 6.29 6.43 10.33
N GLU A 105 5.10 6.93 10.64
CA GLU A 105 4.81 7.55 11.94
C GLU A 105 4.95 6.53 13.08
N LEU A 106 4.31 5.35 12.96
CA LEU A 106 4.47 4.26 13.92
C LEU A 106 5.93 3.84 14.10
N TYR A 107 6.70 3.82 13.02
CA TYR A 107 8.13 3.51 13.06
C TYR A 107 8.92 4.56 13.85
N LEU A 108 8.67 5.85 13.61
CA LEU A 108 9.37 6.93 14.28
C LEU A 108 9.02 6.96 15.77
N ASP A 109 7.75 6.79 16.12
CA ASP A 109 7.28 6.70 17.51
C ASP A 109 7.92 5.51 18.24
N ALA A 110 7.92 4.33 17.62
CA ALA A 110 8.54 3.13 18.18
C ALA A 110 10.05 3.30 18.38
N ARG A 111 10.73 3.96 17.44
CA ARG A 111 12.17 4.24 17.55
C ARG A 111 12.46 5.24 18.67
N GLU A 112 11.70 6.33 18.77
CA GLU A 112 11.91 7.36 19.79
C GLU A 112 11.65 6.81 21.21
N ALA A 113 10.66 5.94 21.36
CA ALA A 113 10.37 5.24 22.61
C ALA A 113 11.56 4.45 23.19
N LEU A 114 12.53 4.02 22.36
CA LEU A 114 13.70 3.28 22.83
C LEU A 114 14.68 4.14 23.64
N ILE A 115 14.80 5.42 23.30
CA ILE A 115 15.77 6.33 23.92
C ILE A 115 15.18 7.17 25.05
N ARG A 116 13.85 7.17 25.20
CA ARG A 116 13.16 7.90 26.25
C ARG A 116 13.19 7.11 27.55
N GLU A 117 13.87 7.64 28.57
CA GLU A 117 14.07 6.97 29.87
C GLU A 117 12.75 6.64 30.58
N SER A 118 11.73 7.50 30.43
CA SER A 118 10.42 7.32 31.05
C SER A 118 9.53 6.27 30.37
N THR A 119 9.98 5.65 29.27
CA THR A 119 9.13 4.72 28.53
C THR A 119 9.24 3.30 29.08
N GLU A 120 8.11 2.80 29.56
CA GLU A 120 7.94 1.44 30.05
C GLU A 120 8.14 0.42 28.93
N ASN A 121 8.65 -0.76 29.30
CA ASN A 121 8.92 -1.82 28.32
C ASN A 121 7.64 -2.32 27.62
N SER A 122 6.49 -2.28 28.34
CA SER A 122 5.18 -2.61 27.79
C SER A 122 4.77 -1.67 26.65
N ASP A 123 5.06 -0.37 26.76
CA ASP A 123 4.75 0.63 25.74
C ASP A 123 5.61 0.47 24.50
N ILE A 124 6.91 0.18 24.67
CA ILE A 124 7.81 -0.17 23.56
C ILE A 124 7.25 -1.38 22.82
N ILE A 125 6.92 -2.47 23.53
CA ILE A 125 6.36 -3.68 22.92
C ILE A 125 5.05 -3.37 22.18
N LYS A 126 4.20 -2.51 22.74
CA LYS A 126 2.93 -2.10 22.11
C LYS A 126 3.18 -1.35 20.80
N LEU A 127 4.09 -0.38 20.79
CA LEU A 127 4.45 0.39 19.59
C LEU A 127 5.02 -0.52 18.50
N PHE A 128 5.99 -1.38 18.84
CA PHE A 128 6.56 -2.33 17.87
C PHE A 128 5.57 -3.41 17.41
N SER A 129 4.60 -3.79 18.24
CA SER A 129 3.50 -4.66 17.82
C SER A 129 2.56 -3.96 16.83
N GLY A 130 2.31 -2.66 17.02
CA GLY A 130 1.54 -1.83 16.09
C GLY A 130 2.25 -1.71 14.75
N LEU A 131 3.54 -1.36 14.76
CA LEU A 131 4.40 -1.30 13.58
C LEU A 131 4.40 -2.62 12.80
N ARG A 132 4.58 -3.76 13.49
CA ARG A 132 4.54 -5.10 12.88
C ARG A 132 3.19 -5.45 12.27
N THR A 133 2.10 -4.91 12.80
CA THR A 133 0.76 -5.10 12.22
C THR A 133 0.59 -4.22 10.98
N ALA A 134 1.04 -2.97 11.02
CA ALA A 134 0.96 -2.05 9.90
C ALA A 134 1.74 -2.56 8.68
N ILE A 135 2.98 -3.04 8.85
CA ILE A 135 3.76 -3.62 7.74
C ILE A 135 3.08 -4.86 7.14
N LYS A 136 2.42 -5.70 7.95
CA LYS A 136 1.66 -6.87 7.47
C LYS A 136 0.45 -6.46 6.66
N ASN A 137 -0.24 -5.39 7.05
CA ASN A 137 -1.36 -4.84 6.30
C ASN A 137 -0.90 -4.30 4.95
N GLU A 138 0.22 -3.58 4.91
CA GLU A 138 0.76 -3.00 3.67
C GLU A 138 1.19 -4.04 2.62
N ILE A 139 1.61 -5.22 3.06
CA ILE A 139 1.95 -6.34 2.16
C ILE A 139 0.77 -7.29 1.95
N GLY A 140 -0.42 -6.94 2.44
CA GLY A 140 -1.66 -7.67 2.16
C GLY A 140 -1.88 -8.95 2.97
N ILE A 141 -1.11 -9.22 4.04
CA ILE A 141 -1.25 -10.46 4.84
C ILE A 141 -2.59 -10.52 5.58
N TYR A 142 -3.04 -9.42 6.19
CA TYR A 142 -4.29 -9.40 6.94
C TYR A 142 -5.50 -8.89 6.13
N GLY A 143 -5.28 -8.50 4.86
CA GLY A 143 -6.27 -7.82 4.05
C GLY A 143 -6.61 -6.44 4.61
N THR A 144 -6.48 -5.39 3.80
CA THR A 144 -7.10 -4.10 4.15
C THR A 144 -8.60 -4.31 4.24
N LYS A 145 -9.20 -4.08 5.42
CA LYS A 145 -10.65 -3.80 5.47
C LYS A 145 -10.85 -2.56 4.61
N VAL A 146 -11.47 -2.75 3.45
CA VAL A 146 -11.96 -1.66 2.63
C VAL A 146 -12.91 -0.86 3.53
N GLN A 147 -12.51 0.34 3.93
CA GLN A 147 -13.41 1.35 4.49
C GLN A 147 -14.16 2.02 3.34
#